data_AF-A0A8D8NB71-F1
#
_entry.id   AF-A0A8D8NB71-F1
#
_cell.length_a   1.000
_cell.length_b   1.000
_cell.length_c   1.000
_cell.angle_alpha   90.00
_cell.angle_beta   90.00
_cell.angle_gamma   90.00
#
_symmetry.space_group_name_H-M   'P 1'
#
loop_
_entity.id
_entity.type
_entity.pdbx_description
1 polymer ?
#
loop_
_entity_poly.entity_id
_entity_poly.type
_entity_poly.pdbx_seq_one_letter_code
_entity_poly.pdbx_strand_id
1 'polypeptide(L)'
;VDYNPERNARDIARRAGCDPKAPLEEVEKFLIELDTYTLLKSFSQHMWQGTPNGINTIGGHRFTIGGPSGVFPKTPYEVMKRGGGRKNLPMLTGVVKHEGTFPLVDICVILAHMKLLGNKDFMRHDLLEELSRILAVNENSNSLGPLTAKAMFNAEDLSSGDFRKLIPSLIDFCGTTIIKATTLRSAQYNSRHCPDRTFVYSFDYQGEHTRFGYDQDISKIPFDGGVHHTND
;
A
#
# COMPACT_ATOMS: atom_id res chain seq x y z
N VAL A 1 -7.91 3.92 0.87
CA VAL A 1 -9.24 4.47 0.54
C VAL A 1 -9.26 4.76 -0.95
N ASP A 2 -10.35 4.41 -1.63
CA ASP A 2 -10.60 4.87 -3.00
C ASP A 2 -11.35 6.21 -2.96
N TYR A 3 -10.69 7.28 -3.40
CA TYR A 3 -11.27 8.62 -3.47
C TYR A 3 -12.01 8.90 -4.78
N ASN A 4 -11.88 8.03 -5.78
CA ASN A 4 -12.49 8.21 -7.10
C ASN A 4 -13.20 6.92 -7.57
N PRO A 5 -14.11 6.33 -6.76
CA PRO A 5 -14.69 5.03 -7.06
C PRO A 5 -15.48 5.00 -8.37
N GLU A 6 -16.19 6.09 -8.72
CA GLU A 6 -16.88 6.19 -10.00
C GLU A 6 -15.90 6.12 -11.18
N ARG A 7 -14.82 6.89 -11.13
CA ARG A 7 -13.79 6.88 -12.19
C ARG A 7 -13.20 5.48 -12.36
N ASN A 8 -12.91 4.79 -11.26
CA ASN A 8 -12.33 3.45 -11.30
C ASN A 8 -13.33 2.42 -11.82
N ALA A 9 -14.60 2.47 -11.39
CA ALA A 9 -15.66 1.62 -11.92
C ALA A 9 -15.84 1.80 -13.43
N ARG A 10 -15.86 3.05 -13.91
CA ARG A 10 -15.93 3.36 -15.35
C ARG A 10 -14.73 2.82 -16.12
N ASP A 11 -13.52 2.93 -15.59
CA ASP A 11 -12.33 2.40 -16.27
C ASP A 11 -12.38 0.88 -16.37
N ILE A 12 -12.79 0.19 -15.30
CA ILE A 12 -12.97 -1.27 -15.30
C ILE A 12 -14.05 -1.68 -16.31
N ALA A 13 -15.21 -1.03 -16.30
CA ALA A 13 -16.30 -1.33 -17.23
C ALA A 13 -15.90 -1.08 -18.69
N ARG A 14 -15.20 0.02 -18.98
CA ARG A 14 -14.65 0.33 -20.30
C ARG A 14 -13.73 -0.78 -20.81
N ARG A 15 -12.84 -1.30 -19.94
CA ARG A 15 -11.94 -2.41 -20.29
C ARG A 15 -12.67 -3.72 -20.56
N ALA A 16 -13.87 -3.88 -20.01
CA ALA A 16 -14.76 -5.00 -20.28
C ALA A 16 -15.66 -4.79 -21.51
N GLY A 17 -15.60 -3.60 -22.16
CA GLY A 17 -16.35 -3.30 -23.39
C GLY A 17 -17.57 -2.39 -23.21
N CYS A 18 -17.80 -1.84 -22.01
CA CYS A 18 -18.84 -0.83 -21.79
C CYS A 18 -18.49 0.48 -22.53
N ASP A 19 -19.51 1.19 -23.05
CA ASP A 19 -19.32 2.50 -23.68
C ASP A 19 -18.71 3.49 -22.67
N PRO A 20 -17.56 4.13 -22.97
CA PRO A 20 -16.97 5.15 -22.10
C PRO A 20 -17.91 6.31 -21.74
N LYS A 21 -18.94 6.55 -22.54
CA LYS A 21 -19.93 7.63 -22.38
C LYS A 21 -21.23 7.16 -21.71
N ALA A 22 -21.34 5.88 -21.35
CA ALA A 22 -22.54 5.36 -20.71
C ALA A 22 -22.86 6.12 -19.39
N PRO A 23 -24.13 6.40 -19.09
CA PRO A 23 -24.58 6.86 -17.78
C PRO A 23 -24.09 5.95 -16.65
N LEU A 24 -23.98 6.47 -15.42
CA LEU A 24 -23.43 5.69 -14.30
C LEU A 24 -24.30 4.46 -13.99
N GLU A 25 -25.62 4.61 -14.11
CA GLU A 25 -26.60 3.55 -13.88
C GLU A 25 -26.43 2.41 -14.89
N GLU A 26 -26.08 2.72 -16.15
CA GLU A 26 -25.78 1.72 -17.17
C GLU A 26 -24.45 1.03 -16.92
N VAL A 27 -23.44 1.76 -16.45
CA VAL A 27 -22.15 1.19 -16.02
C VAL A 27 -22.34 0.23 -14.86
N GLU A 28 -23.14 0.60 -13.85
CA GLU A 28 -23.45 -0.26 -12.70
C GLU A 28 -24.16 -1.54 -13.15
N LYS A 29 -25.23 -1.40 -13.94
CA LYS A 29 -25.95 -2.54 -14.49
C LYS A 29 -25.04 -3.46 -15.30
N PHE A 30 -24.22 -2.89 -16.18
CA PHE A 30 -23.26 -3.64 -16.99
C PHE A 30 -22.30 -4.45 -16.11
N LEU A 31 -21.73 -3.84 -15.06
CA LEU A 31 -20.79 -4.52 -14.15
C LEU A 31 -21.47 -5.63 -13.32
N ILE A 32 -22.74 -5.47 -12.96
CA ILE A 32 -23.52 -6.49 -12.24
C ILE A 32 -23.83 -7.70 -13.13
N GLU A 33 -24.11 -7.47 -14.42
CA GLU A 33 -24.45 -8.51 -15.39
C GLU A 33 -23.22 -9.19 -16.02
N LEU A 34 -22.04 -8.59 -15.87
CA LEU A 34 -20.78 -9.08 -16.43
C LEU A 34 -20.37 -10.41 -15.81
N ASP A 35 -19.89 -11.35 -16.63
CA ASP A 35 -19.35 -12.60 -16.12
C ASP A 35 -18.08 -12.36 -15.27
N THR A 36 -17.89 -13.21 -14.26
CA THR A 36 -16.81 -13.05 -13.28
C THR A 36 -15.42 -13.07 -13.92
N TYR A 37 -15.21 -13.87 -14.97
CA TYR A 37 -13.90 -13.96 -15.60
C TYR A 37 -13.54 -12.66 -16.32
N THR A 38 -14.48 -12.10 -17.11
CA THR A 38 -14.29 -10.82 -17.78
C THR A 38 -14.11 -9.70 -16.78
N LEU A 39 -14.91 -9.67 -15.70
CA LEU A 39 -14.78 -8.68 -14.64
C LEU A 39 -13.37 -8.71 -14.00
N LEU A 40 -12.91 -9.89 -13.60
CA LEU A 40 -11.58 -10.07 -12.98
C LEU A 40 -10.46 -9.70 -13.96
N LYS A 41 -10.55 -10.11 -15.23
CA LYS A 41 -9.57 -9.76 -16.25
C LYS A 41 -9.47 -8.25 -16.46
N SER A 42 -10.60 -7.57 -16.60
CA SER A 42 -10.65 -6.12 -16.80
C SER A 42 -10.18 -5.36 -15.56
N PHE A 43 -10.51 -5.85 -14.36
CA PHE A 43 -9.97 -5.35 -13.10
C PHE A 43 -8.44 -5.52 -13.01
N SER A 44 -7.90 -6.70 -13.34
CA SER A 44 -6.43 -6.93 -13.36
C SER A 44 -5.72 -6.00 -14.33
N GLN A 45 -6.30 -5.72 -15.50
CA GLN A 45 -5.75 -4.74 -16.45
C GLN A 45 -5.78 -3.32 -15.91
N HIS A 46 -6.86 -2.92 -15.22
CA HIS A 46 -6.96 -1.63 -14.53
C HIS A 46 -5.84 -1.48 -13.48
N MET A 47 -5.67 -2.50 -12.64
CA MET A 47 -4.64 -2.55 -11.60
C MET A 47 -3.24 -2.45 -12.20
N TRP A 48 -2.92 -3.29 -13.19
CA TRP A 48 -1.58 -3.35 -13.77
C TRP A 48 -1.15 -2.03 -14.43
N GLN A 49 -2.06 -1.36 -15.14
CA GLN A 49 -1.76 -0.09 -15.81
C GLN A 49 -1.77 1.11 -14.86
N GLY A 50 -2.56 1.06 -13.79
CA GLY A 50 -2.64 2.15 -12.83
C GLY A 50 -1.51 2.13 -11.80
N THR A 51 -1.12 0.95 -11.30
CA THR A 51 -0.19 0.82 -10.16
C THR A 51 1.14 1.57 -10.34
N PRO A 52 1.81 1.58 -11.51
CA PRO A 52 3.02 2.39 -11.72
C PRO A 52 2.80 3.89 -11.48
N ASN A 53 1.58 4.40 -11.66
CA ASN A 53 1.22 5.80 -11.39
C ASN A 53 0.89 6.07 -9.91
N GLY A 54 1.00 5.05 -9.07
CA GLY A 54 0.84 5.11 -7.62
C GLY A 54 -0.46 4.47 -7.16
N ILE A 55 -0.44 3.93 -5.94
CA ILE A 55 -1.55 3.13 -5.44
C ILE A 55 -2.83 3.95 -5.33
N ASN A 56 -2.79 5.27 -5.16
CA ASN A 56 -3.98 6.14 -5.15
C ASN A 56 -4.68 6.27 -6.52
N THR A 57 -4.03 5.86 -7.62
CA THR A 57 -4.60 5.93 -8.98
C THR A 57 -5.43 4.70 -9.37
N ILE A 58 -5.38 3.65 -8.55
CA ILE A 58 -6.14 2.40 -8.72
C ILE A 58 -7.24 2.28 -7.66
N GLY A 59 -8.34 1.61 -8.00
CA GLY A 59 -9.51 1.44 -7.13
C GLY A 59 -10.33 0.20 -7.43
N GLY A 60 -11.60 0.19 -7.02
CA GLY A 60 -12.50 -0.97 -7.20
C GLY A 60 -12.27 -2.16 -6.24
N HIS A 61 -11.27 -2.09 -5.37
CA HIS A 61 -10.91 -3.14 -4.40
C HIS A 61 -10.66 -2.59 -2.99
N ARG A 62 -11.18 -1.39 -2.70
CA ARG A 62 -10.92 -0.66 -1.44
C ARG A 62 -12.19 -0.05 -0.91
N PHE A 63 -12.19 0.24 0.39
CA PHE A 63 -13.23 1.05 1.00
C PHE A 63 -13.32 2.42 0.32
N THR A 64 -14.55 2.81 0.03
CA THR A 64 -14.94 4.13 -0.47
C THR A 64 -15.41 4.99 0.71
N ILE A 65 -15.28 6.31 0.57
CA ILE A 65 -15.85 7.26 1.53
C ILE A 65 -17.12 7.85 0.93
N GLY A 66 -18.20 7.86 1.71
CA GLY A 66 -19.53 8.24 1.26
C GLY A 66 -20.24 7.11 0.53
N GLY A 67 -21.03 7.47 -0.47
CA GLY A 67 -21.86 6.55 -1.26
C GLY A 67 -23.22 6.23 -0.62
N PRO A 68 -24.10 5.52 -1.34
CA PRO A 68 -25.51 5.32 -0.94
C PRO A 68 -25.68 4.56 0.38
N SER A 69 -24.72 3.72 0.76
CA SER A 69 -24.79 2.90 1.98
C SER A 69 -24.49 3.70 3.25
N GLY A 70 -23.81 4.85 3.16
CA GLY A 70 -23.42 5.67 4.30
C GLY A 70 -22.50 4.98 5.32
N VAL A 71 -21.94 3.81 5.00
CA VAL A 71 -21.15 2.99 5.95
C VAL A 71 -19.89 3.72 6.42
N PHE A 72 -19.19 4.40 5.51
CA PHE A 72 -18.00 5.20 5.82
C PHE A 72 -18.22 6.66 5.41
N PRO A 73 -18.88 7.49 6.23
CA PRO A 73 -19.16 8.89 5.86
C PRO A 73 -17.91 9.78 5.86
N LYS A 74 -16.84 9.35 6.53
CA LYS A 74 -15.54 10.02 6.62
C LYS A 74 -14.41 8.99 6.67
N THR A 75 -13.17 9.42 6.44
CA THR A 75 -12.03 8.52 6.53
C THR A 75 -11.90 7.94 7.94
N PRO A 76 -11.43 6.68 8.10
CA PRO A 76 -11.17 6.10 9.43
C PRO A 76 -10.25 6.99 10.28
N TYR A 77 -9.26 7.64 9.65
CA TYR A 77 -8.37 8.58 10.31
C TYR A 77 -9.12 9.77 10.93
N GLU A 78 -10.02 10.42 10.19
CA GLU A 78 -10.81 11.54 10.72
C GLU A 78 -11.75 11.13 11.84
N VAL A 79 -12.37 9.96 11.72
CA VAL A 79 -13.26 9.40 12.75
C VAL A 79 -12.47 9.14 14.04
N MET A 80 -11.35 8.43 13.96
CA MET A 80 -10.50 8.13 15.11
C MET A 80 -9.88 9.39 15.72
N LYS A 81 -9.41 10.33 14.90
CA LYS A 81 -8.81 11.60 15.38
C LYS A 81 -9.77 12.42 16.24
N ARG A 82 -11.08 12.36 15.96
CA ARG A 82 -12.13 13.04 16.73
C ARG A 82 -12.62 12.24 17.95
N GLY A 83 -12.00 11.11 18.29
CA GLY A 83 -12.43 10.22 19.37
C GLY A 83 -13.69 9.42 19.04
N GLY A 84 -13.98 9.25 17.75
CA GLY A 84 -15.02 8.36 17.23
C GLY A 84 -14.56 6.90 17.17
N GLY A 85 -15.41 6.05 16.61
CA GLY A 85 -15.22 4.60 16.60
C GLY A 85 -15.76 3.91 17.86
N ARG A 86 -15.56 2.59 17.96
CA ARG A 86 -15.99 1.82 19.13
C ARG A 86 -15.12 2.17 20.34
N LYS A 87 -15.77 2.63 21.41
CA LYS A 87 -15.13 2.92 22.70
C LYS A 87 -15.14 1.68 23.59
N ASN A 88 -14.24 1.63 24.57
CA ASN A 88 -14.18 0.60 25.62
C ASN A 88 -13.94 -0.84 25.12
N LEU A 89 -13.44 -1.00 23.89
CA LEU A 89 -13.11 -2.30 23.32
C LEU A 89 -11.59 -2.57 23.52
N PRO A 90 -11.22 -3.63 24.27
CA PRO A 90 -9.84 -4.07 24.36
C PRO A 90 -9.25 -4.34 22.97
N MET A 91 -7.98 -4.01 22.80
CA MET A 91 -7.26 -4.17 21.53
C MET A 91 -5.94 -4.89 21.78
N LEU A 92 -5.70 -5.95 21.01
CA LEU A 92 -4.38 -6.49 20.74
C LEU A 92 -4.10 -6.26 19.25
N THR A 93 -2.99 -5.62 18.93
CA THR A 93 -2.57 -5.37 17.55
C THR A 93 -1.05 -5.46 17.46
N GLY A 94 -0.50 -5.59 16.28
CA GLY A 94 0.94 -5.75 16.12
C GLY A 94 1.33 -5.87 14.67
N VAL A 95 2.60 -6.14 14.46
CA VAL A 95 3.23 -6.26 13.16
C VAL A 95 4.31 -7.32 13.19
N VAL A 96 4.65 -7.86 12.02
CA VAL A 96 5.85 -8.66 11.86
C VAL A 96 7.10 -7.78 11.68
N LYS A 97 8.27 -8.33 11.96
CA LYS A 97 9.54 -7.59 11.83
C LYS A 97 9.77 -7.02 10.43
N HIS A 98 9.49 -7.80 9.37
CA HIS A 98 9.82 -7.44 7.98
C HIS A 98 8.59 -7.16 7.12
N GLU A 99 7.55 -6.49 7.66
CA GLU A 99 6.32 -6.10 6.93
C GLU A 99 6.57 -5.54 5.52
N GLY A 100 7.63 -4.73 5.36
CA GLY A 100 7.90 -4.06 4.09
C GLY A 100 8.32 -4.98 2.96
N THR A 101 8.67 -6.23 3.24
CA THR A 101 8.90 -7.24 2.19
C THR A 101 7.64 -7.49 1.36
N PHE A 102 6.43 -7.26 1.88
CA PHE A 102 5.19 -7.34 1.12
C PHE A 102 5.09 -6.26 0.02
N PRO A 103 5.04 -4.95 0.35
CA PRO A 103 4.96 -3.90 -0.67
C PRO A 103 6.24 -3.74 -1.50
N LEU A 104 7.42 -4.11 -0.98
CA LEU A 104 8.68 -3.92 -1.69
C LEU A 104 8.80 -4.84 -2.93
N VAL A 105 8.16 -6.00 -2.93
CA VAL A 105 8.16 -6.88 -4.11
C VAL A 105 7.45 -6.18 -5.28
N ASP A 106 6.27 -5.61 -5.06
CA ASP A 106 5.54 -4.86 -6.09
C ASP A 106 6.35 -3.65 -6.58
N ILE A 107 7.00 -2.93 -5.66
CA ILE A 107 7.92 -1.84 -6.01
C ILE A 107 9.04 -2.32 -6.92
N CYS A 108 9.68 -3.46 -6.60
CA CYS A 108 10.72 -4.03 -7.46
C CYS A 108 10.18 -4.35 -8.86
N VAL A 109 8.97 -4.91 -8.97
CA VAL A 109 8.32 -5.21 -10.24
C VAL A 109 8.06 -3.92 -11.05
N ILE A 110 7.54 -2.87 -10.39
CA ILE A 110 7.29 -1.57 -11.01
C ILE A 110 8.60 -0.94 -11.51
N LEU A 111 9.62 -0.86 -10.66
CA LEU A 111 10.91 -0.29 -11.01
C LEU A 111 11.62 -1.10 -12.11
N ALA A 112 11.45 -2.43 -12.12
CA ALA A 112 11.95 -3.28 -13.21
C ALA A 112 11.26 -2.96 -14.53
N HIS A 113 9.92 -2.83 -14.51
CA HIS A 113 9.13 -2.47 -15.68
C HIS A 113 9.52 -1.09 -16.24
N MET A 114 9.80 -0.13 -15.35
CA MET A 114 10.28 1.21 -15.69
C MET A 114 11.77 1.25 -16.06
N LYS A 115 12.49 0.12 -15.98
CA LYS A 115 13.94 -0.01 -16.22
C LYS A 115 14.80 0.85 -15.28
N LEU A 116 14.35 1.04 -14.04
CA LEU A 116 15.01 1.89 -13.05
C LEU A 116 15.87 1.13 -12.04
N LEU A 117 15.67 -0.18 -11.83
CA LEU A 117 16.40 -0.96 -10.81
C LEU A 117 17.93 -0.89 -10.91
N GLY A 118 18.48 -0.74 -12.12
CA GLY A 118 19.93 -0.62 -12.35
C GLY A 118 20.43 0.83 -12.51
N ASN A 119 19.54 1.82 -12.47
CA ASN A 119 19.90 3.21 -12.70
C ASN A 119 20.41 3.85 -11.40
N LYS A 120 21.73 3.94 -11.25
CA LYS A 120 22.36 4.46 -10.03
C LYS A 120 22.04 5.93 -9.75
N ASP A 121 21.85 6.75 -10.79
CA ASP A 121 21.54 8.17 -10.59
C ASP A 121 20.12 8.34 -10.07
N PHE A 122 19.16 7.61 -10.65
CA PHE A 122 17.81 7.52 -10.11
C PHE A 122 17.81 7.02 -8.65
N MET A 123 18.59 5.99 -8.33
CA MET A 123 18.68 5.44 -6.96
C MET A 123 19.15 6.47 -5.93
N ARG A 124 20.05 7.38 -6.33
CA ARG A 124 20.61 8.41 -5.45
C ARG A 124 19.67 9.60 -5.26
N HIS A 125 18.98 10.00 -6.32
CA HIS A 125 18.34 11.32 -6.38
C HIS A 125 16.82 11.24 -6.34
N ASP A 126 16.22 10.24 -6.98
CA ASP A 126 14.79 10.23 -7.27
C ASP A 126 14.03 9.11 -6.54
N LEU A 127 14.74 8.08 -6.06
CA LEU A 127 14.13 6.88 -5.49
C LEU A 127 13.12 7.19 -4.37
N LEU A 128 13.48 8.01 -3.38
CA LEU A 128 12.61 8.27 -2.23
C LEU A 128 11.35 9.05 -2.61
N GLU A 129 11.46 9.97 -3.57
CA GLU A 129 10.32 10.70 -4.11
C GLU A 129 9.40 9.74 -4.88
N GLU A 130 9.99 8.90 -5.74
CA GLU A 130 9.24 7.93 -6.53
C GLU A 130 8.53 6.90 -5.64
N LEU A 131 9.17 6.40 -4.59
CA LEU A 131 8.55 5.49 -3.63
C LEU A 131 7.41 6.15 -2.86
N SER A 132 7.59 7.41 -2.44
CA SER A 132 6.54 8.17 -1.76
C SER A 132 5.33 8.32 -2.68
N ARG A 133 5.56 8.63 -3.96
CA ARG A 133 4.50 8.69 -4.98
C ARG A 133 3.80 7.34 -5.18
N ILE A 134 4.57 6.26 -5.36
CA ILE A 134 4.03 4.90 -5.56
C ILE A 134 3.16 4.50 -4.36
N LEU A 135 3.64 4.72 -3.14
CA LEU A 135 2.95 4.38 -1.90
C LEU A 135 1.88 5.41 -1.49
N ALA A 136 1.60 6.40 -2.34
CA ALA A 136 0.63 7.47 -2.12
C ALA A 136 0.85 8.28 -0.82
N VAL A 137 2.13 8.45 -0.43
CA VAL A 137 2.56 9.36 0.63
C VAL A 137 2.92 10.70 -0.01
N ASN A 138 1.90 11.39 -0.52
CA ASN A 138 2.14 12.71 -1.15
C ASN A 138 2.16 13.80 -0.07
N GLU A 139 3.28 14.50 0.00
CA GLU A 139 3.52 15.63 0.88
C GLU A 139 4.15 16.75 0.02
N ASN A 140 3.59 17.95 0.04
CA ASN A 140 3.92 19.02 -0.92
C ASN A 140 5.02 19.98 -0.41
N SER A 141 5.54 19.78 0.80
CA SER A 141 6.57 20.66 1.39
C SER A 141 8.00 20.29 0.99
N ASN A 142 8.19 19.26 0.16
CA ASN A 142 9.50 18.71 -0.23
C ASN A 142 10.38 18.28 0.96
N SER A 143 9.81 18.13 2.17
CA SER A 143 10.55 17.78 3.37
C SER A 143 10.58 16.28 3.65
N LEU A 144 9.58 15.55 3.15
CA LEU A 144 9.42 14.12 3.42
C LEU A 144 10.61 13.28 2.94
N GLY A 145 11.08 13.50 1.71
CA GLY A 145 12.24 12.78 1.15
C GLY A 145 13.50 12.95 2.00
N PRO A 146 13.97 14.19 2.25
CA PRO A 146 15.14 14.44 3.11
C PRO A 146 15.00 13.92 4.54
N LEU A 147 13.81 14.06 5.16
CA LEU A 147 13.57 13.54 6.51
C LEU A 147 13.58 12.01 6.54
N THR A 148 13.02 11.36 5.53
CA THR A 148 13.04 9.91 5.36
C THR A 148 14.47 9.41 5.19
N ALA A 149 15.24 10.04 4.29
CA ALA A 149 16.65 9.73 4.08
C ALA A 149 17.44 9.80 5.40
N LYS A 150 17.26 10.88 6.16
CA LYS A 150 17.94 11.08 7.45
C LYS A 150 17.51 10.07 8.53
N ALA A 151 16.23 9.72 8.57
CA ALA A 151 15.68 8.91 9.66
C ALA A 151 15.81 7.39 9.43
N MET A 152 15.83 6.94 8.17
CA MET A 152 15.66 5.52 7.84
C MET A 152 16.79 4.92 7.00
N PHE A 153 17.66 5.75 6.43
CA PHE A 153 18.69 5.29 5.50
C PHE A 153 20.10 5.65 5.98
N ASN A 154 21.05 4.78 5.67
CA ASN A 154 22.46 5.08 5.79
C ASN A 154 22.89 5.99 4.62
N ALA A 155 23.59 7.08 4.91
CA ALA A 155 24.00 8.06 3.91
C ALA A 155 25.00 7.49 2.88
N GLU A 156 25.89 6.59 3.29
CA GLU A 156 26.83 5.91 2.40
C GLU A 156 26.06 5.02 1.40
N ASP A 157 25.12 4.22 1.90
CA ASP A 157 24.30 3.34 1.06
C ASP A 157 23.46 4.14 0.05
N LEU A 158 22.82 5.24 0.49
CA LEU A 158 22.11 6.16 -0.41
C LEU A 158 23.03 6.74 -1.49
N SER A 159 24.21 7.23 -1.10
CA SER A 159 25.16 7.83 -2.05
C SER A 159 25.72 6.80 -3.05
N SER A 160 25.74 5.51 -2.69
CA SER A 160 26.27 4.45 -3.54
C SER A 160 25.44 4.26 -4.83
N GLY A 161 24.13 4.52 -4.75
CA GLY A 161 23.16 4.19 -5.80
C GLY A 161 23.00 2.69 -6.04
N ASP A 162 23.51 1.83 -5.15
CA ASP A 162 23.38 0.39 -5.23
C ASP A 162 22.08 -0.06 -4.55
N PHE A 163 21.10 -0.48 -5.36
CA PHE A 163 19.81 -0.96 -4.87
C PHE A 163 19.95 -2.05 -3.80
N ARG A 164 20.93 -2.96 -3.92
CA ARG A 164 21.10 -4.05 -2.95
C ARG A 164 21.45 -3.55 -1.55
N LYS A 165 22.26 -2.49 -1.47
CA LYS A 165 22.61 -1.87 -0.19
C LYS A 165 21.43 -1.16 0.45
N LEU A 166 20.47 -0.70 -0.36
CA LEU A 166 19.28 0.01 0.10
C LEU A 166 18.18 -0.92 0.63
N ILE A 167 18.21 -2.21 0.29
CA ILE A 167 17.16 -3.19 0.61
C ILE A 167 16.72 -3.15 2.09
N PRO A 168 17.62 -3.20 3.09
CA PRO A 168 17.20 -3.20 4.49
C PRO A 168 16.38 -1.94 4.85
N SER A 169 16.87 -0.76 4.47
CA SER A 169 16.18 0.51 4.71
C SER A 169 14.89 0.63 3.89
N LEU A 170 14.82 0.04 2.69
CA LEU A 170 13.61 -0.01 1.88
C LEU A 170 12.54 -0.91 2.52
N ILE A 171 12.92 -2.05 3.09
CA ILE A 171 11.99 -2.91 3.86
C ILE A 171 11.45 -2.12 5.05
N ASP A 172 12.29 -1.43 5.80
CA ASP A 172 11.82 -0.62 6.92
C ASP A 172 10.93 0.54 6.48
N PHE A 173 11.30 1.25 5.41
CA PHE A 173 10.51 2.35 4.86
C PHE A 173 9.13 1.90 4.38
N CYS A 174 9.07 0.88 3.54
CA CYS A 174 7.81 0.40 2.99
C CYS A 174 6.91 -0.21 4.09
N GLY A 175 7.50 -0.99 4.99
CA GLY A 175 6.78 -1.60 6.12
C GLY A 175 6.23 -0.54 7.07
N THR A 176 7.03 0.48 7.39
CA THR A 176 6.60 1.61 8.22
C THR A 176 5.45 2.37 7.56
N THR A 177 5.59 2.66 6.27
CA THR A 177 4.64 3.48 5.52
C THR A 177 3.28 2.81 5.37
N ILE A 178 3.25 1.52 5.03
CA ILE A 178 2.00 0.83 4.70
C ILE A 178 1.33 0.22 5.94
N ILE A 179 2.12 -0.29 6.91
CA ILE A 179 1.59 -1.12 7.99
C ILE A 179 1.99 -0.60 9.37
N LYS A 180 3.29 -0.53 9.70
CA LYS A 180 3.73 -0.29 11.11
C LYS A 180 3.23 1.04 11.66
N ALA A 181 3.29 2.13 10.89
CA ALA A 181 2.83 3.44 11.35
C ALA A 181 1.31 3.49 11.58
N THR A 182 0.52 2.87 10.69
CA THR A 182 -0.94 2.86 10.80
C THR A 182 -1.42 1.96 11.94
N THR A 183 -0.76 0.82 12.16
CA THR A 183 -0.98 -0.06 13.32
C THR A 183 -0.70 0.66 14.64
N LEU A 184 0.49 1.26 14.79
CA LEU A 184 0.85 1.99 16.00
C LEU A 184 -0.12 3.16 16.24
N ARG A 185 -0.48 3.88 15.19
CA ARG A 185 -1.42 5.00 15.29
C ARG A 185 -2.82 4.55 15.74
N SER A 186 -3.28 3.40 15.26
CA SER A 186 -4.55 2.80 15.68
C SER A 186 -4.54 2.40 17.16
N ALA A 187 -3.45 1.79 17.63
CA ALA A 187 -3.25 1.49 19.05
C ALA A 187 -3.25 2.77 19.89
N GLN A 188 -2.53 3.82 19.47
CA GLN A 188 -2.53 5.12 20.16
C GLN A 188 -3.91 5.77 20.25
N TYR A 189 -4.76 5.59 19.23
CA TYR A 189 -6.14 6.08 19.30
C TYR A 189 -7.00 5.24 20.25
N ASN A 190 -6.84 3.91 20.24
CA ASN A 190 -7.56 3.04 21.16
C ASN A 190 -7.14 3.28 22.63
N SER A 191 -5.85 3.49 22.91
CA SER A 191 -5.34 3.68 24.27
C SER A 191 -5.83 4.98 24.94
N ARG A 192 -6.26 5.98 24.17
CA ARG A 192 -6.96 7.16 24.72
C ARG A 192 -8.28 6.82 25.39
N HIS A 193 -8.88 5.68 25.03
CA HIS A 193 -10.17 5.22 25.54
C HIS A 193 -10.05 3.94 26.38
N CYS A 194 -9.01 3.12 26.15
CA CYS A 194 -8.79 1.83 26.81
C CYS A 194 -7.32 1.65 27.28
N PRO A 195 -6.74 2.57 28.06
CA PRO A 195 -5.29 2.61 28.31
C PRO A 195 -4.73 1.29 28.86
N ASP A 196 -5.44 0.64 29.79
CA ASP A 196 -5.00 -0.60 30.45
C ASP A 196 -5.35 -1.88 29.65
N ARG A 197 -5.95 -1.72 28.47
CA ARG A 197 -6.46 -2.82 27.63
C ARG A 197 -6.11 -2.64 26.14
N THR A 198 -5.05 -1.89 25.86
CA THR A 198 -4.45 -1.75 24.54
C THR A 198 -3.04 -2.35 24.57
N PHE A 199 -2.82 -3.42 23.81
CA PHE A 199 -1.56 -4.14 23.75
C PHE A 199 -1.02 -4.11 22.31
N VAL A 200 0.29 -3.89 22.19
CA VAL A 200 1.00 -3.91 20.91
C VAL A 200 2.06 -5.01 20.95
N TYR A 201 2.08 -5.90 19.95
CA TYR A 201 3.12 -6.91 19.79
C TYR A 201 4.02 -6.63 18.58
N SER A 202 5.24 -7.18 18.63
CA SER A 202 6.12 -7.35 17.48
C SER A 202 6.39 -8.84 17.33
N PHE A 203 6.17 -9.38 16.14
CA PHE A 203 6.45 -10.77 15.82
C PHE A 203 7.74 -10.87 15.03
N ASP A 204 8.76 -11.46 15.64
CA ASP A 204 10.13 -11.47 15.14
C ASP A 204 10.65 -12.89 14.87
N TYR A 205 9.82 -13.91 15.08
CA TYR A 205 10.19 -15.30 14.86
C TYR A 205 10.20 -15.63 13.35
N GLN A 206 11.35 -16.06 12.85
CA GLN A 206 11.49 -16.53 11.47
C GLN A 206 11.39 -18.06 11.45
N GLY A 207 10.25 -18.57 10.98
CA GLY A 207 10.01 -20.00 10.82
C GLY A 207 10.56 -20.57 9.50
N GLU A 208 10.46 -21.90 9.35
CA GLU A 208 10.85 -22.62 8.13
C GLU A 208 9.87 -22.40 6.95
N HIS A 209 8.64 -21.99 7.25
CA HIS A 209 7.58 -21.77 6.27
C HIS A 209 7.23 -20.29 6.18
N THR A 210 7.10 -19.79 4.96
CA THR A 210 6.70 -18.41 4.69
C THR A 210 5.85 -18.36 3.43
N ARG A 211 4.89 -17.43 3.39
CA ARG A 211 4.11 -17.10 2.19
C ARG A 211 4.83 -16.14 1.25
N PHE A 212 6.04 -15.68 1.60
CA PHE A 212 6.85 -14.85 0.72
C PHE A 212 7.08 -15.57 -0.62
N GLY A 213 6.65 -14.93 -1.71
CA GLY A 213 6.76 -15.48 -3.06
C GLY A 213 5.72 -16.53 -3.45
N TYR A 214 4.65 -16.74 -2.67
CA TYR A 214 3.57 -17.67 -3.06
C TYR A 214 2.78 -17.17 -4.27
N ASP A 215 2.48 -15.87 -4.31
CA ASP A 215 1.59 -15.28 -5.32
C ASP A 215 2.34 -14.54 -6.44
N GLN A 216 3.68 -14.53 -6.41
CA GLN A 216 4.52 -13.72 -7.31
C GLN A 216 5.81 -14.43 -7.73
N ASP A 217 6.26 -14.20 -8.97
CA ASP A 217 7.58 -14.65 -9.44
C ASP A 217 8.69 -13.84 -8.77
N ILE A 218 9.23 -14.40 -7.68
CA ILE A 218 10.31 -13.78 -6.91
C ILE A 218 11.71 -14.08 -7.43
N SER A 219 11.86 -14.78 -8.57
CA SER A 219 13.17 -15.15 -9.11
C SER A 219 14.06 -13.94 -9.43
N LYS A 220 13.45 -12.76 -9.59
CA LYS A 220 14.12 -11.48 -9.91
C LYS A 220 14.22 -10.53 -8.72
N ILE A 221 13.75 -10.94 -7.54
CA ILE A 221 13.73 -10.12 -6.33
C ILE A 221 15.04 -10.33 -5.55
N PRO A 222 15.81 -9.27 -5.27
CA PRO A 222 17.15 -9.39 -4.72
C PRO A 222 17.19 -9.55 -3.19
N PHE A 223 16.11 -10.01 -2.56
CA PHE A 223 15.99 -10.17 -1.11
C PHE A 223 15.09 -11.35 -0.73
N ASP A 224 15.29 -11.87 0.47
CA ASP A 224 14.38 -12.85 1.10
C ASP A 224 13.27 -12.17 1.90
N GLY A 225 12.25 -12.95 2.27
CA GLY A 225 11.09 -12.43 3.01
C GLY A 225 11.33 -12.18 4.50
N GLY A 226 12.43 -12.68 5.08
CA GLY A 226 12.65 -12.70 6.52
C GLY A 226 11.42 -13.18 7.30
N VAL A 227 10.92 -12.31 8.18
CA VAL A 227 9.64 -12.45 8.89
C VAL A 227 8.59 -11.66 8.11
N HIS A 228 8.10 -12.29 7.06
CA HIS A 228 7.25 -11.71 6.04
C HIS A 228 5.84 -11.43 6.58
N HIS A 229 5.11 -10.54 5.90
CA HIS A 229 3.69 -10.35 6.12
C HIS A 229 2.99 -11.72 6.12
N THR A 230 2.15 -12.02 7.12
CA THR A 230 1.49 -13.33 7.34
C THR A 230 2.36 -14.46 7.92
N ASN A 231 3.46 -14.16 8.61
CA ASN A 231 4.26 -15.17 9.33
C ASN A 231 3.87 -15.34 10.81
N ASP A 232 3.08 -14.42 11.37
CA ASP A 232 2.51 -14.48 12.71
C ASP A 232 1.21 -15.30 12.79
#